data_AF-A0A4D9DJF2-F1
#
_entry.id   AF-A0A4D9DJF2-F1
#
_cell.length_a   1.000
_cell.length_b   1.000
_cell.length_c   1.000
_cell.angle_alpha   90.00
_cell.angle_beta   90.00
_cell.angle_gamma   90.00
#
_symmetry.space_group_name_H-M   'P 1'
#
loop_
_entity.id
_entity.type
_entity.pdbx_description
1 polymer ?
#
loop_
_entity_poly.entity_id
_entity_poly.type
_entity_poly.pdbx_seq_one_letter_code
_entity_poly.pdbx_strand_id
1 'polypeptide(L)'
;MTVEEAVKQKKLFILDYHDLLLPLVNTVNELEGTVLYASRTVFFLTPSGCLMPVAIELTRPPVDGKPQWKQEFCHTWDSTGSWLWKLAKAHVLAHDSGYHQLVSHWLRTHCATEPYIIASNRQLSAVHPIFRLLQPHFRYTMEINALARLALINANGIIETSFSPGKYSMLLCSIAYDLEWQFDLQALPADLISRGLAEKDPTAPHGLKLTIEDYPFANDGLDLWDIIKEWVTDYVSHYYPEASLIGSDTELQAWWTEIRTVGHGDKKDSPGWPDLKTPDDLIRILTTIVWADDRQNQNAHR
;
A
#
# COMPACT_ATOMS: atom_id res chain seq x y z
N MET A 1 29.85 14.23 0.51
CA MET A 1 28.56 14.64 1.09
C MET A 1 28.48 14.03 2.46
N THR A 2 28.22 14.84 3.50
CA THR A 2 27.96 14.32 4.84
C THR A 2 26.53 13.80 4.96
N VAL A 3 26.21 13.09 6.05
CA VAL A 3 24.84 12.60 6.29
C VAL A 3 23.88 13.77 6.44
N GLU A 4 24.27 14.82 7.18
CA GLU A 4 23.46 16.02 7.41
C GLU A 4 23.16 16.77 6.12
N GLU A 5 24.15 16.87 5.22
CA GLU A 5 23.97 17.43 3.89
C GLU A 5 22.99 16.58 3.06
N ALA A 6 23.11 15.25 3.11
CA ALA A 6 22.24 14.34 2.38
C ALA A 6 20.79 14.41 2.87
N VAL A 7 20.56 14.46 4.19
CA VAL A 7 19.22 14.67 4.78
C VAL A 7 18.66 16.02 4.34
N LYS A 8 19.43 17.11 4.47
CA LYS A 8 18.98 18.45 4.09
C LYS A 8 18.64 18.56 2.60
N GLN A 9 19.37 17.84 1.75
CA GLN A 9 19.13 17.77 0.32
C GLN A 9 18.10 16.69 -0.10
N LYS A 10 17.46 16.00 0.87
CA LYS A 10 16.50 14.91 0.62
C LYS A 10 17.05 13.79 -0.27
N LYS A 11 18.29 13.38 0.00
CA LYS A 11 19.01 12.33 -0.73
C LYS A 11 19.11 11.01 0.02
N LEU A 12 18.50 10.90 1.21
CA LEU A 12 18.44 9.65 1.97
C LEU A 12 17.00 9.16 2.04
N PHE A 13 16.83 7.87 1.76
CA PHE A 13 15.54 7.18 1.75
C PHE A 13 15.65 5.92 2.60
N ILE A 14 14.53 5.47 3.16
CA ILE A 14 14.49 4.29 4.01
C ILE A 14 13.42 3.34 3.48
N LEU A 15 13.77 2.07 3.36
CA LEU A 15 12.83 0.95 3.31
C LEU A 15 12.74 0.37 4.72
N ASP A 16 11.64 0.66 5.41
CA ASP A 16 11.46 0.33 6.83
C ASP A 16 10.41 -0.76 7.02
N TYR A 17 10.84 -1.97 7.34
CA TYR A 17 9.97 -3.06 7.80
C TYR A 17 10.11 -3.31 9.29
N HIS A 18 10.88 -2.51 10.00
CA HIS A 18 11.27 -2.84 11.35
C HIS A 18 10.07 -2.85 12.29
N ASP A 19 9.33 -1.76 12.37
CA ASP A 19 8.25 -1.62 13.36
C ASP A 19 7.08 -2.57 13.07
N LEU A 20 6.82 -2.86 11.79
CA LEU A 20 5.81 -3.83 11.37
C LEU A 20 6.20 -5.27 11.71
N LEU A 21 7.45 -5.67 11.47
CA LEU A 21 7.89 -7.05 11.63
C LEU A 21 8.37 -7.38 13.04
N LEU A 22 8.95 -6.41 13.77
CA LEU A 22 9.56 -6.64 15.09
C LEU A 22 8.64 -7.39 16.08
N PRO A 23 7.32 -7.07 16.17
CA PRO A 23 6.41 -7.79 17.06
C PRO A 23 6.23 -9.28 16.71
N LEU A 24 6.46 -9.67 15.45
CA LEU A 24 6.29 -11.04 14.97
C LEU A 24 7.59 -11.86 14.97
N VAL A 25 8.75 -11.22 15.10
CA VAL A 25 10.06 -11.89 14.96
C VAL A 25 10.20 -13.11 15.89
N ASN A 26 9.92 -12.97 17.18
CA ASN A 26 10.08 -14.08 18.12
C ASN A 26 9.14 -15.25 17.77
N THR A 27 7.85 -14.95 17.58
CA THR A 27 6.83 -15.95 17.32
C THR A 27 7.05 -16.67 15.98
N VAL A 28 7.50 -15.96 14.94
CA VAL A 28 7.83 -16.59 13.66
C VAL A 28 9.07 -17.47 13.81
N ASN A 29 10.10 -17.03 14.54
CA ASN A 29 11.33 -17.80 14.75
C ASN A 29 11.16 -19.07 15.59
N GLU A 30 10.01 -19.27 16.25
CA GLU A 30 9.64 -20.55 16.87
C GLU A 30 9.23 -21.61 15.85
N LEU A 31 8.92 -21.22 14.60
CA LEU A 31 8.59 -22.15 13.52
C LEU A 31 9.85 -22.85 13.01
N GLU A 32 9.80 -24.18 12.90
CA GLU A 32 10.90 -24.99 12.40
C GLU A 32 11.35 -24.53 11.00
N GLY A 33 12.66 -24.35 10.82
CA GLY A 33 13.25 -23.99 9.53
C GLY A 33 13.07 -22.53 9.12
N THR A 34 12.59 -21.65 10.00
CA THR A 34 12.39 -20.23 9.68
C THR A 34 13.35 -19.32 10.44
N VAL A 35 13.72 -18.20 9.81
CA VAL A 35 14.44 -17.09 10.44
C VAL A 35 13.89 -15.78 9.87
N LEU A 36 13.35 -14.94 10.75
CA LEU A 36 12.84 -13.61 10.49
C LEU A 36 13.65 -12.58 11.28
N TYR A 37 13.87 -11.43 10.66
CA TYR A 37 14.41 -10.23 11.30
C TYR A 37 13.44 -9.06 11.08
N ALA A 38 13.50 -8.06 11.93
CA ALA A 38 13.03 -6.72 11.61
C ALA A 38 14.15 -5.99 10.86
N SER A 39 13.85 -5.33 9.73
CA SER A 39 14.88 -4.71 8.91
C SER A 39 14.62 -3.26 8.53
N ARG A 40 15.70 -2.46 8.48
CA ARG A 40 15.73 -1.15 7.83
C ARG A 40 16.81 -1.13 6.77
N THR A 41 16.51 -0.60 5.60
CA THR A 41 17.51 -0.35 4.56
C THR A 41 17.59 1.13 4.25
N VAL A 42 18.78 1.69 4.34
CA VAL A 42 19.05 3.08 3.96
C VAL A 42 19.55 3.11 2.53
N PHE A 43 18.94 3.96 1.71
CA PHE A 43 19.35 4.25 0.35
C PHE A 43 19.84 5.69 0.23
N PHE A 44 20.86 5.88 -0.59
CA PHE A 44 21.34 7.19 -1.00
C PHE A 44 21.02 7.44 -2.47
N LEU A 45 20.41 8.58 -2.78
CA LEU A 45 20.19 9.04 -4.15
C LEU A 45 21.48 9.65 -4.70
N THR A 46 22.09 8.93 -5.64
CA THR A 46 23.35 9.34 -6.25
C THR A 46 23.16 10.56 -7.15
N PRO A 47 24.24 11.30 -7.47
CA PRO A 47 24.19 12.36 -8.47
C PRO A 47 23.73 11.91 -9.87
N SER A 48 23.77 10.60 -10.16
CA SER A 48 23.26 10.03 -11.41
C SER A 48 21.75 9.74 -11.37
N GLY A 49 21.05 10.07 -10.27
CA GLY A 49 19.62 9.81 -10.12
C GLY A 49 19.27 8.39 -9.67
N CYS A 50 20.23 7.55 -9.32
CA CYS A 50 19.99 6.16 -8.91
C CYS A 50 19.96 6.01 -7.38
N LEU A 51 19.08 5.15 -6.86
CA LEU A 51 19.12 4.75 -5.45
C LEU A 51 20.19 3.68 -5.23
N MET A 52 21.11 3.93 -4.31
CA MET A 52 22.14 2.97 -3.90
C MET A 52 21.91 2.57 -2.45
N PRO A 53 21.76 1.27 -2.12
CA PRO A 53 21.67 0.82 -0.73
C PRO A 53 23.03 1.03 -0.05
N VAL A 54 23.04 1.75 1.08
CA VAL A 54 24.27 2.10 1.82
C VAL A 54 24.41 1.35 3.14
N ALA A 55 23.31 0.96 3.77
CA ALA A 55 23.31 0.19 5.01
C ALA A 55 22.01 -0.63 5.16
N ILE A 56 22.12 -1.80 5.80
CA ILE A 56 20.99 -2.62 6.23
C ILE A 56 21.13 -2.90 7.71
N GLU A 57 20.12 -2.56 8.52
CA GLU A 57 20.00 -3.00 9.91
C GLU A 57 19.13 -4.26 9.94
N LEU A 58 19.60 -5.31 10.61
CA LEU A 58 18.77 -6.47 10.99
C LEU A 58 18.65 -6.52 12.52
N THR A 59 17.42 -6.65 13.00
CA THR A 59 17.09 -6.61 14.42
C THR A 59 16.29 -7.83 14.84
N ARG A 60 16.60 -8.34 16.04
CA ARG A 60 15.79 -9.32 16.78
C ARG A 60 15.42 -8.73 18.14
N PRO A 61 14.15 -8.80 18.56
CA PRO A 61 13.74 -8.32 19.87
C PRO A 61 14.34 -9.18 20.99
N PRO A 62 14.26 -8.74 22.25
CA PRO A 62 14.67 -9.55 23.39
C PRO A 62 13.96 -10.91 23.42
N VAL A 63 14.69 -11.98 23.75
CA VAL A 63 14.15 -13.35 23.83
C VAL A 63 14.95 -14.17 24.86
N ASP A 64 14.26 -14.94 25.71
CA ASP A 64 14.86 -15.83 26.73
C ASP A 64 15.94 -15.17 27.60
N GLY A 65 15.68 -13.95 28.08
CA GLY A 65 16.61 -13.18 28.90
C GLY A 65 17.81 -12.59 28.14
N LYS A 66 17.91 -12.80 26.82
CA LYS A 66 18.89 -12.12 25.97
C LYS A 66 18.36 -10.72 25.60
N PRO A 67 19.23 -9.69 25.62
CA PRO A 67 18.84 -8.35 25.20
C PRO A 67 18.54 -8.32 23.70
N GLN A 68 17.94 -7.22 23.23
CA GLN A 68 17.75 -6.97 21.81
C GLN A 68 19.09 -7.10 21.07
N TRP A 69 19.09 -7.87 20.00
CA TRP A 69 20.22 -7.97 19.10
C TRP A 69 19.94 -7.12 17.85
N LYS A 70 20.90 -6.31 17.45
CA LYS A 70 20.87 -5.59 16.19
C LYS A 70 22.27 -5.55 15.58
N GLN A 71 22.34 -5.56 14.26
CA GLN A 71 23.60 -5.42 13.54
C GLN A 71 23.37 -4.68 12.23
N GLU A 72 24.24 -3.72 11.98
CA GLU A 72 24.34 -3.02 10.71
C GLU A 72 25.28 -3.75 9.75
N PHE A 73 24.86 -3.85 8.50
CA PHE A 73 25.62 -4.42 7.40
C PHE A 73 25.81 -3.35 6.34
N CYS A 74 27.05 -3.19 5.87
CA CYS A 74 27.41 -2.28 4.81
C CYS A 74 28.19 -3.04 3.73
N HIS A 75 28.28 -2.47 2.53
CA HIS A 75 29.13 -3.03 1.49
C HIS A 75 30.61 -2.95 1.90
N THR A 76 31.32 -4.08 1.85
CA THR A 76 32.78 -4.15 2.06
C THR A 76 33.47 -4.90 0.92
N TRP A 77 34.79 -4.74 0.85
CA TRP A 77 35.65 -5.33 -0.19
C TRP A 77 36.28 -6.67 0.21
N ASP A 78 36.25 -7.03 1.49
CA ASP A 78 36.69 -8.34 1.95
C ASP A 78 35.64 -9.42 1.66
N SER A 79 36.08 -10.67 1.53
CA SER A 79 35.21 -11.78 1.14
C SER A 79 34.07 -12.01 2.14
N THR A 80 34.37 -12.00 3.44
CA THR A 80 33.39 -12.25 4.50
C THR A 80 32.31 -11.17 4.52
N GLY A 81 32.71 -9.89 4.56
CA GLY A 81 31.75 -8.79 4.60
C GLY A 81 30.94 -8.66 3.30
N SER A 82 31.52 -8.98 2.13
CA SER A 82 30.77 -9.06 0.87
C SER A 82 29.66 -10.11 0.91
N TRP A 83 29.92 -11.29 1.49
CA TRP A 83 28.91 -12.33 1.67
C TRP A 83 27.85 -11.94 2.71
N LEU A 84 28.26 -11.36 3.85
CA LEU A 84 27.31 -10.86 4.85
C LEU A 84 26.39 -9.79 4.28
N TRP A 85 26.92 -8.88 3.45
CA TRP A 85 26.11 -7.88 2.74
C TRP A 85 25.07 -8.52 1.80
N LYS A 86 25.47 -9.56 1.05
CA LYS A 86 24.53 -10.29 0.18
C LYS A 86 23.44 -11.00 1.00
N LEU A 87 23.78 -11.59 2.14
CA LEU A 87 22.82 -12.24 3.03
C LEU A 87 21.86 -11.23 3.66
N ALA A 88 22.35 -10.07 4.11
CA ALA A 88 21.51 -8.99 4.63
C ALA A 88 20.49 -8.53 3.57
N LYS A 89 20.93 -8.34 2.32
CA LYS A 89 20.02 -8.05 1.19
C LYS A 89 19.01 -9.16 0.94
N ALA A 90 19.40 -10.42 1.04
CA ALA A 90 18.47 -11.54 0.85
C ALA A 90 17.36 -11.54 1.92
N HIS A 91 17.68 -11.21 3.18
CA HIS A 91 16.67 -11.03 4.23
C HIS A 91 15.73 -9.86 3.92
N VAL A 92 16.25 -8.70 3.52
CA VAL A 92 15.43 -7.55 3.13
C VAL A 92 14.51 -7.90 1.97
N LEU A 93 14.99 -8.60 0.94
CA LEU A 93 14.17 -9.04 -0.19
C LEU A 93 13.10 -10.05 0.22
N ALA A 94 13.37 -10.93 1.18
CA ALA A 94 12.35 -11.83 1.74
C ALA A 94 11.27 -11.06 2.51
N HIS A 95 11.65 -10.04 3.30
CA HIS A 95 10.71 -9.17 3.98
C HIS A 95 9.85 -8.37 2.99
N ASP A 96 10.49 -7.75 1.98
CA ASP A 96 9.80 -7.02 0.92
C ASP A 96 8.86 -7.92 0.13
N SER A 97 9.27 -9.15 -0.21
CA SER A 97 8.40 -10.11 -0.90
C SER A 97 7.16 -10.47 -0.07
N GLY A 98 7.33 -10.68 1.24
CA GLY A 98 6.22 -10.92 2.16
C GLY A 98 5.28 -9.73 2.28
N TYR A 99 5.84 -8.52 2.47
CA TYR A 99 5.07 -7.29 2.53
C TYR A 99 4.34 -7.01 1.20
N HIS A 100 5.03 -7.16 0.08
CA HIS A 100 4.46 -7.01 -1.25
C HIS A 100 3.24 -7.91 -1.42
N GLN A 101 3.38 -9.22 -1.18
CA GLN A 101 2.29 -10.16 -1.42
C GLN A 101 1.14 -9.99 -0.44
N LEU A 102 1.42 -9.78 0.85
CA LEU A 102 0.39 -9.73 1.89
C LEU A 102 -0.25 -8.35 2.03
N VAL A 103 0.52 -7.28 1.82
CA VAL A 103 0.10 -5.89 2.09
C VAL A 103 -0.13 -5.14 0.79
N SER A 104 0.89 -4.94 -0.04
CA SER A 104 0.77 -4.14 -1.26
C SER A 104 -0.19 -4.74 -2.29
N HIS A 105 -0.21 -6.07 -2.39
CA HIS A 105 -1.04 -6.83 -3.30
C HIS A 105 -2.32 -7.27 -2.60
N TRP A 106 -2.28 -8.30 -1.73
CA TRP A 106 -3.49 -8.86 -1.15
C TRP A 106 -4.33 -7.85 -0.35
N LEU A 107 -3.75 -7.14 0.62
CA LEU A 107 -4.53 -6.20 1.44
C LEU A 107 -5.04 -4.99 0.63
N ARG A 108 -4.12 -4.26 -0.01
CA ARG A 108 -4.42 -2.93 -0.57
C ARG A 108 -5.20 -2.97 -1.89
N THR A 109 -5.22 -4.10 -2.59
CA THR A 109 -6.05 -4.28 -3.79
C THR A 109 -7.19 -5.26 -3.55
N HIS A 110 -6.90 -6.54 -3.29
CA HIS A 110 -7.94 -7.57 -3.17
C HIS A 110 -8.89 -7.34 -2.00
N CYS A 111 -8.37 -7.27 -0.76
CA CYS A 111 -9.20 -7.14 0.43
C CYS A 111 -9.86 -5.78 0.55
N ALA A 112 -9.13 -4.70 0.22
CA ALA A 112 -9.66 -3.36 0.34
C ALA A 112 -10.77 -3.07 -0.68
N THR A 113 -10.74 -3.71 -1.86
CA THR A 113 -11.75 -3.48 -2.90
C THR A 113 -13.03 -4.27 -2.67
N GLU A 114 -12.98 -5.49 -2.13
CA GLU A 114 -14.17 -6.36 -1.97
C GLU A 114 -15.35 -5.69 -1.21
N PRO A 115 -15.12 -4.91 -0.11
CA PRO A 115 -16.17 -4.13 0.53
C PRO A 115 -16.88 -3.12 -0.37
N TYR A 116 -16.15 -2.48 -1.30
CA TYR A 116 -16.74 -1.54 -2.25
C TYR A 116 -17.73 -2.26 -3.17
N ILE A 117 -17.36 -3.44 -3.65
CA ILE A 117 -18.18 -4.28 -4.54
C ILE A 117 -19.48 -4.69 -3.84
N ILE A 118 -19.36 -5.17 -2.60
CA ILE A 118 -20.51 -5.63 -1.81
C ILE A 118 -21.48 -4.47 -1.58
N ALA A 119 -20.99 -3.32 -1.10
CA ALA A 119 -21.83 -2.15 -0.87
C ALA A 119 -22.44 -1.60 -2.16
N SER A 120 -21.69 -1.57 -3.27
CA SER A 120 -22.23 -1.12 -4.56
C SER A 120 -23.39 -1.98 -5.03
N ASN A 121 -23.32 -3.31 -4.87
CA ASN A 121 -24.44 -4.20 -5.24
C ASN A 121 -25.62 -4.13 -4.27
N ARG A 122 -25.41 -3.71 -3.01
CA ARG A 122 -26.45 -3.66 -1.98
C ARG A 122 -27.20 -2.32 -1.95
N GLN A 123 -26.50 -1.23 -2.22
CA GLN A 123 -27.01 0.13 -2.02
C GLN A 123 -27.29 0.89 -3.31
N LEU A 124 -26.61 0.55 -4.41
CA LEU A 124 -26.82 1.24 -5.69
C LEU A 124 -27.61 0.35 -6.65
N SER A 125 -28.65 0.92 -7.25
CA SER A 125 -29.41 0.28 -8.31
C SER A 125 -28.54 -0.02 -9.53
N ALA A 126 -28.85 -1.07 -10.30
CA ALA A 126 -28.14 -1.40 -11.54
C ALA A 126 -28.20 -0.29 -12.61
N VAL A 127 -29.14 0.65 -12.49
CA VAL A 127 -29.24 1.84 -13.35
C VAL A 127 -28.59 3.09 -12.75
N HIS A 128 -28.15 3.04 -11.49
CA HIS A 128 -27.48 4.15 -10.82
C HIS A 128 -26.18 4.51 -11.56
N PRO A 129 -25.91 5.79 -11.85
CA PRO A 129 -24.74 6.20 -12.63
C PRO A 129 -23.43 5.72 -12.00
N ILE A 130 -23.29 5.84 -10.69
CA ILE A 130 -22.08 5.39 -9.98
C ILE A 130 -21.91 3.86 -10.00
N PHE A 131 -23.01 3.08 -9.97
CA PHE A 131 -22.91 1.64 -10.15
C PHE A 131 -22.37 1.29 -11.54
N ARG A 132 -22.90 1.95 -12.59
CA ARG A 132 -22.46 1.73 -13.97
C ARG A 132 -21.01 2.13 -14.22
N LEU A 133 -20.54 3.18 -13.55
CA LEU A 133 -19.14 3.60 -13.61
C LEU A 133 -18.21 2.55 -13.00
N LEU A 134 -18.55 2.02 -11.83
CA LEU A 134 -17.67 1.12 -11.06
C LEU A 134 -17.74 -0.35 -11.50
N GLN A 135 -18.87 -0.80 -12.04
CA GLN A 135 -19.11 -2.21 -12.37
C GLN A 135 -18.04 -2.85 -13.27
N PRO A 136 -17.48 -2.17 -14.29
CA PRO A 136 -16.40 -2.73 -15.11
C PRO A 136 -15.10 -3.00 -14.32
N HIS A 137 -14.79 -2.17 -13.32
CA HIS A 137 -13.58 -2.31 -12.49
C HIS A 137 -13.72 -3.49 -11.52
N PHE A 138 -14.92 -3.73 -10.99
CA PHE A 138 -15.15 -4.82 -10.03
C PHE A 138 -15.20 -6.24 -10.63
N ARG A 139 -14.86 -6.39 -11.90
CA ARG A 139 -15.00 -7.66 -12.62
C ARG A 139 -14.05 -8.71 -12.05
N TYR A 140 -14.61 -9.86 -11.68
CA TYR A 140 -13.89 -11.04 -11.14
C TYR A 140 -13.24 -10.90 -9.77
N THR A 141 -13.14 -9.70 -9.18
CA THR A 141 -12.48 -9.49 -7.88
C THR A 141 -13.06 -10.36 -6.76
N MET A 142 -14.40 -10.46 -6.63
CA MET A 142 -15.01 -11.35 -5.63
C MET A 142 -14.74 -12.85 -5.89
N GLU A 143 -14.71 -13.26 -7.16
CA GLU A 143 -14.46 -14.66 -7.55
C GLU A 143 -13.02 -15.06 -7.22
N ILE A 144 -12.04 -14.25 -7.62
CA ILE A 144 -10.64 -14.52 -7.32
C ILE A 144 -10.35 -14.45 -5.82
N ASN A 145 -11.00 -13.54 -5.08
CA ASN A 145 -10.86 -13.47 -3.61
C ASN A 145 -11.43 -14.72 -2.93
N ALA A 146 -12.56 -15.24 -3.41
CA ALA A 146 -13.13 -16.49 -2.89
C ALA A 146 -12.20 -17.69 -3.14
N LEU A 147 -11.60 -17.78 -4.33
CA LEU A 147 -10.61 -18.81 -4.65
C LEU A 147 -9.33 -18.66 -3.82
N ALA A 148 -8.87 -17.43 -3.61
CA ALA A 148 -7.72 -17.15 -2.76
C ALA A 148 -7.97 -17.57 -1.30
N ARG A 149 -9.16 -17.26 -0.75
CA ARG A 149 -9.57 -17.77 0.57
C ARG A 149 -9.63 -19.29 0.66
N LEU A 150 -9.93 -19.97 -0.46
CA LEU A 150 -10.04 -21.43 -0.51
C LEU A 150 -8.67 -22.13 -0.61
N ALA A 151 -7.73 -21.59 -1.37
CA ALA A 151 -6.52 -22.32 -1.77
C ALA A 151 -5.19 -21.55 -1.66
N LEU A 152 -5.22 -20.22 -1.52
CA LEU A 152 -4.02 -19.38 -1.49
C LEU A 152 -3.63 -18.99 -0.06
N ILE A 153 -4.57 -18.35 0.66
CA ILE A 153 -4.35 -17.73 1.98
C ILE A 153 -4.99 -18.53 3.13
N ASN A 154 -5.56 -19.71 2.85
CA ASN A 154 -6.07 -20.60 3.88
C ASN A 154 -4.92 -21.20 4.71
N ALA A 155 -5.29 -21.74 5.89
CA ALA A 155 -4.36 -22.51 6.70
C ALA A 155 -3.70 -23.62 5.87
N ASN A 156 -2.37 -23.73 5.95
CA ASN A 156 -1.54 -24.64 5.15
C ASN A 156 -1.61 -24.42 3.63
N GLY A 157 -2.16 -23.28 3.18
CA GLY A 157 -2.21 -22.88 1.78
C GLY A 157 -0.85 -22.45 1.23
N ILE A 158 -0.84 -21.97 -0.02
CA ILE A 158 0.38 -21.59 -0.73
C ILE A 158 1.15 -20.49 0.01
N ILE A 159 0.45 -19.47 0.53
CA ILE A 159 1.10 -18.35 1.22
C ILE A 159 1.79 -18.82 2.51
N GLU A 160 1.09 -19.58 3.36
CA GLU A 160 1.68 -20.05 4.63
C GLU A 160 2.84 -21.04 4.43
N THR A 161 2.88 -21.74 3.31
CA THR A 161 3.92 -22.75 3.02
C THR A 161 5.11 -22.18 2.26
N SER A 162 4.97 -20.98 1.67
CA SER A 162 5.97 -20.40 0.77
C SER A 162 6.59 -19.09 1.28
N PHE A 163 5.99 -18.42 2.27
CA PHE A 163 6.49 -17.14 2.81
C PHE A 163 6.92 -17.27 4.28
N SER A 164 7.97 -16.54 4.66
CA SER A 164 8.62 -16.64 5.98
C SER A 164 7.70 -16.46 7.19
N PRO A 165 6.64 -15.62 7.17
CA PRO A 165 5.73 -15.52 8.32
C PRO A 165 4.93 -16.81 8.60
N GLY A 166 4.86 -17.74 7.64
CA GLY A 166 4.15 -19.00 7.79
C GLY A 166 2.69 -18.80 8.15
N LYS A 167 2.21 -19.51 9.19
CA LYS A 167 0.85 -19.36 9.75
C LYS A 167 0.52 -17.96 10.31
N TYR A 168 1.51 -17.08 10.46
CA TYR A 168 1.32 -15.70 10.90
C TYR A 168 1.17 -14.70 9.73
N SER A 169 1.15 -15.18 8.49
CA SER A 169 1.03 -14.33 7.29
C SER A 169 -0.23 -13.47 7.31
N MET A 170 -1.38 -14.03 7.68
CA MET A 170 -2.61 -13.25 7.74
C MET A 170 -2.72 -12.35 8.98
N LEU A 171 -2.01 -12.68 10.05
CA LEU A 171 -1.82 -11.78 11.18
C LEU A 171 -0.99 -10.54 10.76
N LEU A 172 0.11 -10.73 10.02
CA LEU A 172 0.90 -9.61 9.48
C LEU A 172 0.05 -8.68 8.59
N CYS A 173 -0.75 -9.26 7.70
CA CYS A 173 -1.69 -8.50 6.88
C CYS A 173 -2.69 -7.68 7.72
N SER A 174 -3.25 -8.28 8.78
CA SER A 174 -4.20 -7.60 9.67
C SER A 174 -3.53 -6.47 10.47
N ILE A 175 -2.31 -6.67 10.95
CA ILE A 175 -1.53 -5.62 11.64
C ILE A 175 -1.23 -4.47 10.67
N ALA A 176 -0.83 -4.77 9.43
CA ALA A 176 -0.59 -3.74 8.42
C ALA A 176 -1.87 -2.97 8.07
N TYR A 177 -3.03 -3.63 8.05
CA TYR A 177 -4.30 -2.95 7.89
C TYR A 177 -4.52 -1.94 9.01
N ASP A 178 -4.36 -2.35 10.28
CA ASP A 178 -4.53 -1.47 11.44
C ASP A 178 -3.57 -0.27 11.44
N LEU A 179 -2.27 -0.52 11.20
CA LEU A 179 -1.25 0.51 11.33
C LEU A 179 -1.14 1.45 10.13
N GLU A 180 -1.35 0.94 8.91
CA GLU A 180 -0.92 1.64 7.70
C GLU A 180 -2.07 2.03 6.76
N TRP A 181 -3.18 1.28 6.76
CA TRP A 181 -4.24 1.52 5.79
C TRP A 181 -5.10 2.72 6.19
N GLN A 182 -5.23 3.68 5.26
CA GLN A 182 -6.16 4.80 5.28
C GLN A 182 -6.66 5.02 3.84
N PHE A 183 -7.96 5.32 3.69
CA PHE A 183 -8.59 5.41 2.37
C PHE A 183 -7.98 6.52 1.50
N ASP A 184 -7.81 7.72 2.04
CA ASP A 184 -7.22 8.86 1.31
C ASP A 184 -5.77 8.63 0.86
N LEU A 185 -5.00 7.87 1.64
CA LEU A 185 -3.64 7.46 1.27
C LEU A 185 -3.62 6.35 0.21
N GLN A 186 -4.77 5.85 -0.25
CA GLN A 186 -4.84 5.01 -1.44
C GLN A 186 -4.92 5.86 -2.73
N ALA A 187 -4.95 7.19 -2.67
CA ALA A 187 -4.72 8.04 -3.84
C ALA A 187 -3.21 8.17 -4.14
N LEU A 188 -2.77 7.99 -5.38
CA LEU A 188 -1.33 8.03 -5.71
C LEU A 188 -0.64 9.34 -5.29
N PRO A 189 -1.19 10.54 -5.59
CA PRO A 189 -0.56 11.78 -5.13
C PRO A 189 -0.43 11.87 -3.60
N ALA A 190 -1.46 11.42 -2.86
CA ALA A 190 -1.46 11.47 -1.41
C ALA A 190 -0.46 10.47 -0.81
N ASP A 191 -0.35 9.28 -1.38
CA ASP A 191 0.64 8.26 -1.03
C ASP A 191 2.09 8.75 -1.26
N LEU A 192 2.38 9.34 -2.41
CA LEU A 192 3.71 9.87 -2.71
C LEU A 192 4.11 10.98 -1.74
N ILE A 193 3.19 11.87 -1.39
CA ILE A 193 3.43 12.95 -0.43
C ILE A 193 3.60 12.39 0.99
N SER A 194 2.75 11.47 1.42
CA SER A 194 2.79 10.92 2.79
C SER A 194 4.08 10.15 3.05
N ARG A 195 4.63 9.48 2.03
CA ARG A 195 5.92 8.79 2.08
C ARG A 195 7.13 9.72 1.92
N GLY A 196 6.91 11.03 1.75
CA GLY A 196 7.97 12.02 1.54
C GLY A 196 8.69 11.89 0.19
N LEU A 197 8.04 11.24 -0.78
CA LEU A 197 8.57 11.04 -2.14
C LEU A 197 8.13 12.14 -3.10
N ALA A 198 7.20 12.99 -2.70
CA ALA A 198 6.76 14.15 -3.45
C ALA A 198 6.39 15.32 -2.51
N GLU A 199 6.40 16.52 -3.07
CA GLU A 199 5.85 17.72 -2.43
C GLU A 199 4.81 18.35 -3.34
N LYS A 200 3.80 19.01 -2.74
CA LYS A 200 2.83 19.78 -3.53
C LYS A 200 3.54 20.92 -4.24
N ASP A 201 3.32 21.03 -5.54
CA ASP A 201 3.81 22.12 -6.38
C ASP A 201 2.73 22.41 -7.44
N PRO A 202 1.88 23.43 -7.24
CA PRO A 202 0.81 23.76 -8.18
C PRO A 202 1.30 24.16 -9.58
N THR A 203 2.60 24.42 -9.74
CA THR A 203 3.21 24.77 -11.02
C THR A 203 3.82 23.57 -11.75
N ALA A 204 4.00 22.45 -11.05
CA ALA A 204 4.51 21.21 -11.63
C ALA A 204 3.37 20.40 -12.30
N PRO A 205 3.70 19.53 -13.27
CA PRO A 205 2.78 18.51 -13.76
C PRO A 205 2.14 17.73 -12.59
N HIS A 206 0.87 17.37 -12.72
CA HIS A 206 0.10 16.65 -11.69
C HIS A 206 -0.05 17.38 -10.34
N GLY A 207 0.40 18.64 -10.24
CA GLY A 207 0.34 19.45 -9.02
C GLY A 207 1.32 19.03 -7.92
N LEU A 208 2.36 18.25 -8.26
CA LEU A 208 3.38 17.80 -7.32
C LEU A 208 4.76 17.68 -7.99
N LYS A 209 5.80 17.85 -7.17
CA LYS A 209 7.20 17.63 -7.55
C LYS A 209 7.74 16.39 -6.87
N LEU A 210 8.22 15.42 -7.64
CA LEU A 210 8.86 14.22 -7.12
C LEU A 210 10.24 14.54 -6.51
N THR A 211 10.58 13.84 -5.44
CA THR A 211 11.91 13.92 -4.79
C THR A 211 12.95 13.12 -5.58
N ILE A 212 12.52 12.02 -6.19
CA ILE A 212 13.30 11.23 -7.15
C ILE A 212 12.70 11.53 -8.52
N GLU A 213 13.40 12.31 -9.34
CA GLU A 213 12.88 12.77 -10.64
C GLU A 213 12.57 11.60 -11.58
N ASP A 214 13.49 10.65 -11.70
CA ASP A 214 13.31 9.42 -12.47
C ASP A 214 12.79 8.29 -11.57
N TYR A 215 11.54 8.39 -11.12
CA TYR A 215 10.84 7.33 -10.42
C TYR A 215 9.77 6.73 -11.34
N PRO A 216 10.06 5.64 -12.06
CA PRO A 216 9.18 5.10 -13.10
C PRO A 216 7.74 4.82 -12.65
N PHE A 217 7.55 4.13 -11.52
CA PHE A 217 6.19 3.87 -11.00
C PHE A 217 5.41 5.16 -10.69
N ALA A 218 6.08 6.18 -10.14
CA ALA A 218 5.41 7.44 -9.81
C ALA A 218 5.10 8.25 -11.08
N ASN A 219 6.06 8.35 -12.01
CA ASN A 219 5.87 9.07 -13.27
C ASN A 219 4.73 8.45 -14.09
N ASP A 220 4.83 7.16 -14.42
CA ASP A 220 3.81 6.47 -15.22
C ASP A 220 2.46 6.41 -14.49
N GLY A 221 2.51 6.23 -13.17
CA GLY A 221 1.31 6.17 -12.35
C GLY A 221 0.55 7.50 -12.27
N LEU A 222 1.27 8.63 -12.27
CA LEU A 222 0.66 9.96 -12.22
C LEU A 222 -0.02 10.33 -13.54
N ASP A 223 0.57 9.94 -14.67
CA ASP A 223 -0.09 10.07 -15.97
C ASP A 223 -1.42 9.30 -15.98
N LEU A 224 -1.40 8.04 -15.53
CA LEU A 224 -2.63 7.23 -15.49
C LEU A 224 -3.65 7.76 -14.47
N TRP A 225 -3.18 8.21 -13.31
CA TRP A 225 -4.02 8.83 -12.29
C TRP A 225 -4.77 10.05 -12.83
N ASP A 226 -4.09 10.93 -13.57
CA ASP A 226 -4.73 12.11 -14.14
C ASP A 226 -5.75 11.76 -15.22
N ILE A 227 -5.48 10.75 -16.06
CA ILE A 227 -6.45 10.25 -17.05
C ILE A 227 -7.70 9.70 -16.35
N ILE A 228 -7.54 8.89 -15.32
CA ILE A 228 -8.67 8.34 -14.54
C ILE A 228 -9.45 9.49 -13.91
N LYS A 229 -8.75 10.44 -13.28
CA LYS A 229 -9.37 11.57 -12.60
C LYS A 229 -10.15 12.46 -13.57
N GLU A 230 -9.62 12.73 -14.76
CA GLU A 230 -10.29 13.50 -15.81
C GLU A 230 -11.60 12.79 -16.22
N TRP A 231 -11.52 11.49 -16.55
CA TRP A 231 -12.69 10.70 -16.91
C TRP A 231 -13.76 10.70 -15.80
N VAL A 232 -13.37 10.44 -14.56
CA VAL A 232 -14.27 10.45 -13.40
C VAL A 232 -14.87 11.84 -13.19
N THR A 233 -14.08 12.89 -13.37
CA THR A 233 -14.54 14.29 -13.22
C THR A 233 -15.63 14.61 -14.23
N ASP A 234 -15.43 14.29 -15.51
CA ASP A 234 -16.41 14.52 -16.56
C ASP A 234 -17.69 13.73 -16.29
N TYR A 235 -17.56 12.46 -15.90
CA TYR A 235 -18.70 11.60 -15.58
C TYR A 235 -19.49 12.12 -14.38
N VAL A 236 -18.82 12.43 -13.27
CA VAL A 236 -19.49 12.93 -12.05
C VAL A 236 -20.11 14.29 -12.30
N SER A 237 -19.42 15.20 -13.00
CA SER A 237 -19.95 16.55 -13.29
C SER A 237 -21.22 16.51 -14.14
N HIS A 238 -21.40 15.47 -14.95
CA HIS A 238 -22.63 15.27 -15.73
C HIS A 238 -23.85 14.93 -14.84
N TYR A 239 -23.68 14.04 -13.85
CA TYR A 239 -24.78 13.56 -13.01
C TYR A 239 -24.97 14.37 -11.72
N TYR A 240 -23.89 14.96 -11.19
CA TYR A 240 -23.86 15.70 -9.93
C TYR A 240 -23.15 17.06 -10.09
N PRO A 241 -23.72 18.01 -10.84
CA PRO A 241 -23.13 19.35 -11.02
C PRO A 241 -23.10 20.20 -9.74
N GLU A 242 -23.86 19.84 -8.71
CA GLU A 242 -23.97 20.61 -7.46
C GLU A 242 -24.08 19.71 -6.22
N ALA A 243 -23.64 20.23 -5.07
CA ALA A 243 -23.58 19.50 -3.80
C ALA A 243 -24.94 19.02 -3.26
N SER A 244 -26.03 19.73 -3.57
CA SER A 244 -27.40 19.34 -3.23
C SER A 244 -27.79 17.97 -3.80
N LEU A 245 -27.32 17.64 -5.01
CA LEU A 245 -27.60 16.36 -5.65
C LEU A 245 -26.84 15.21 -4.96
N ILE A 246 -25.63 15.45 -4.47
CA ILE A 246 -24.89 14.48 -3.64
C ILE A 246 -25.62 14.23 -2.32
N GLY A 247 -26.08 15.29 -1.66
CA GLY A 247 -26.72 15.19 -0.35
C GLY A 247 -28.14 14.61 -0.38
N SER A 248 -28.83 14.69 -1.51
CA SER A 248 -30.20 14.16 -1.68
C SER A 248 -30.24 12.74 -2.24
N ASP A 249 -29.13 12.22 -2.76
CA ASP A 249 -29.02 10.87 -3.27
C ASP A 249 -28.90 9.84 -2.12
N THR A 250 -30.02 9.23 -1.76
CA THR A 250 -30.09 8.28 -0.64
C THR A 250 -29.33 6.98 -0.92
N GLU A 251 -29.26 6.54 -2.17
CA GLU A 251 -28.51 5.32 -2.55
C GLU A 251 -27.01 5.58 -2.38
N LEU A 252 -26.52 6.71 -2.90
CA LEU A 252 -25.12 7.11 -2.80
C LEU A 252 -24.67 7.32 -1.34
N GLN A 253 -25.50 7.99 -0.53
CA GLN A 253 -25.20 8.20 0.89
C GLN A 253 -25.17 6.88 1.68
N ALA A 254 -26.13 5.98 1.41
CA ALA A 254 -26.16 4.66 2.04
C ALA A 254 -24.96 3.80 1.61
N TRP A 255 -24.59 3.84 0.33
CA TRP A 255 -23.44 3.16 -0.24
C TRP A 255 -22.14 3.52 0.49
N TRP A 256 -21.84 4.82 0.58
CA TRP A 256 -20.60 5.27 1.22
C TRP A 256 -20.59 5.04 2.73
N THR A 257 -21.76 5.19 3.37
CA THR A 257 -21.93 4.87 4.79
C THR A 257 -21.67 3.39 5.07
N GLU A 258 -22.21 2.47 4.25
CA GLU A 258 -22.00 1.03 4.42
C GLU A 258 -20.53 0.66 4.17
N ILE A 259 -19.87 1.22 3.14
CA ILE A 259 -18.43 1.01 2.93
C ILE A 259 -17.63 1.37 4.19
N ARG A 260 -17.84 2.56 4.77
CA ARG A 260 -17.08 3.01 5.95
C ARG A 260 -17.42 2.22 7.21
N THR A 261 -18.71 2.00 7.47
CA THR A 261 -19.17 1.55 8.81
C THR A 261 -19.36 0.03 8.91
N VAL A 262 -19.50 -0.67 7.79
CA VAL A 262 -19.65 -2.12 7.73
C VAL A 262 -18.47 -2.74 6.97
N GLY A 263 -18.24 -2.29 5.74
CA GLY A 263 -17.21 -2.84 4.86
C GLY A 263 -15.78 -2.72 5.43
N HIS A 264 -15.44 -1.52 5.89
CA HIS A 264 -14.22 -1.19 6.61
C HIS A 264 -14.53 -0.79 8.05
N GLY A 265 -15.47 -1.50 8.69
CA GLY A 265 -16.03 -1.13 10.00
C GLY A 265 -14.98 -0.95 11.11
N ASP A 266 -13.89 -1.72 11.07
CA ASP A 266 -12.78 -1.62 12.03
C ASP A 266 -12.00 -0.30 11.89
N LYS A 267 -12.12 0.35 10.72
CA LYS A 267 -11.47 1.64 10.37
C LYS A 267 -12.46 2.80 10.28
N LYS A 268 -13.72 2.63 10.67
CA LYS A 268 -14.76 3.66 10.49
C LYS A 268 -14.43 5.01 11.13
N ASP A 269 -13.66 4.99 12.21
CA ASP A 269 -13.25 6.15 13.01
C ASP A 269 -11.81 6.62 12.68
N SER A 270 -11.13 5.94 11.75
CA SER A 270 -9.81 6.36 11.29
C SER A 270 -9.88 7.68 10.50
N PRO A 271 -8.82 8.49 10.51
CA PRO A 271 -8.75 9.65 9.64
C PRO A 271 -8.76 9.24 8.16
N GLY A 272 -9.01 10.20 7.28
CA GLY A 272 -8.87 9.99 5.84
C GLY A 272 -10.12 9.49 5.12
N TRP A 273 -11.28 9.42 5.79
CA TRP A 273 -12.57 9.22 5.13
C TRP A 273 -13.14 10.54 4.59
N PRO A 274 -13.36 10.68 3.27
CA PRO A 274 -14.17 11.77 2.72
C PRO A 274 -15.60 11.78 3.27
N ASP A 275 -16.16 12.98 3.42
CA ASP A 275 -17.52 13.18 3.96
C ASP A 275 -18.64 12.88 2.95
N LEU A 276 -18.30 12.79 1.65
CA LEU A 276 -19.25 12.66 0.54
C LEU A 276 -20.35 13.73 0.59
N LYS A 277 -19.95 15.00 0.59
CA LYS A 277 -20.88 16.15 0.59
C LYS A 277 -20.87 16.94 -0.71
N THR A 278 -19.79 16.84 -1.48
CA THR A 278 -19.60 17.60 -2.71
C THR A 278 -19.27 16.71 -3.89
N PRO A 279 -19.43 17.20 -5.14
CA PRO A 279 -18.96 16.48 -6.32
C PRO A 279 -17.45 16.16 -6.24
N ASP A 280 -16.64 17.08 -5.70
CA ASP A 280 -15.20 16.86 -5.50
C ASP A 280 -14.89 15.70 -4.54
N ASP A 281 -15.70 15.52 -3.48
CA ASP A 281 -15.57 14.36 -2.61
C ASP A 281 -15.83 13.06 -3.37
N LEU A 282 -16.91 13.03 -4.16
CA LEU A 282 -17.27 11.86 -4.96
C LEU A 282 -16.20 11.56 -6.02
N ILE A 283 -15.71 12.58 -6.73
CA ILE A 283 -14.61 12.43 -7.71
C ILE A 283 -13.39 11.82 -7.04
N ARG A 284 -12.99 12.32 -5.87
CA ARG A 284 -11.85 11.79 -5.12
C ARG A 284 -12.08 10.34 -4.70
N ILE A 285 -13.25 10.01 -4.16
CA ILE A 285 -13.59 8.63 -3.76
C ILE A 285 -13.49 7.69 -4.95
N LEU A 286 -14.13 8.03 -6.07
CA LEU A 286 -14.21 7.17 -7.25
C LEU A 286 -12.86 7.01 -7.93
N THR A 287 -12.09 8.11 -8.07
CA THR A 287 -10.73 8.06 -8.63
C THR A 287 -9.86 7.14 -7.79
N THR A 288 -9.92 7.22 -6.45
CA THR A 288 -9.18 6.33 -5.56
C THR A 288 -9.59 4.88 -5.72
N ILE A 289 -10.89 4.57 -5.80
CA ILE A 289 -11.39 3.20 -5.97
C ILE A 289 -10.94 2.61 -7.31
N VAL A 290 -11.12 3.35 -8.41
CA VAL A 290 -10.73 2.91 -9.76
C VAL A 290 -9.22 2.68 -9.83
N TRP A 291 -8.44 3.61 -9.29
CA TRP A 291 -6.98 3.47 -9.24
C TRP A 291 -6.52 2.29 -8.39
N ALA A 292 -7.17 2.01 -7.26
CA ALA A 292 -6.82 0.87 -6.40
C ALA A 292 -7.08 -0.47 -7.10
N ASP A 293 -8.15 -0.57 -7.89
CA ASP A 293 -8.47 -1.75 -8.68
C ASP A 293 -7.53 -1.91 -9.89
N ASP A 294 -7.26 -0.84 -10.63
CA ASP A 294 -6.33 -0.89 -11.77
C ASP A 294 -4.90 -1.26 -11.34
N ARG A 295 -4.49 -0.89 -10.12
CA ARG A 295 -3.24 -1.36 -9.50
C ARG A 295 -3.18 -2.88 -9.33
N GLN A 296 -4.32 -3.54 -9.06
CA GLN A 296 -4.39 -5.01 -8.97
C GLN A 296 -3.91 -5.66 -10.27
N ASN A 297 -4.38 -5.14 -11.40
CA ASN A 297 -4.05 -5.65 -12.73
C ASN A 297 -2.58 -5.36 -13.11
N GLN A 298 -2.01 -4.25 -12.61
CA GLN A 298 -0.59 -3.93 -12.83
C GLN A 298 0.37 -4.77 -11.97
N ASN A 299 -0.01 -5.06 -10.72
CA ASN A 299 0.80 -5.86 -9.79
C ASN A 299 0.77 -7.36 -10.12
N ALA A 300 -0.26 -7.85 -10.82
CA ALA A 300 -0.31 -9.24 -11.30
C ALA A 300 0.77 -9.58 -12.35
N HIS A 301 1.51 -8.58 -12.85
CA HIS A 301 2.46 -8.71 -13.97
C HIS A 301 3.88 -8.22 -13.66
N ARG A 302 4.24 -7.95 -12.40
CA ARG A 302 5.60 -7.57 -11.98
C ARG A 302 6.25 -8.62 -11.09
#